data_AF-A0A1B6FPZ6-F1
#
_entry.id   AF-A0A1B6FPZ6-F1
#
_cell.length_a   1.000
_cell.length_b   1.000
_cell.length_c   1.000
_cell.angle_alpha   90.00
_cell.angle_beta   90.00
_cell.angle_gamma   90.00
#
_symmetry.space_group_name_H-M   'P 1'
#
loop_
_entity.id
_entity.type
_entity.pdbx_description
1 polymer ?
#
loop_
_entity_poly.entity_id
_entity_poly.type
_entity_poly.pdbx_seq_one_letter_code
_entity_poly.pdbx_strand_id
1 'polypeptide(L)'
;GIGHTRYSTSAASDEVNCQPFVVHTAHGVLAVAHNGEIVNSNSLRKMVFSRGVGLSTHSDSELITQALCLNPPEGEVNGPDWPARIKQVMQLAPLSYSLVLMLSDRIYAVRDSYGNRPLCIGKIVPLNSKP
;
A
#
# COMPACT_ATOMS: atom_id res chain seq x y z
N GLY A 1 7.54 -2.23 -13.36
CA GLY A 1 8.08 -1.77 -12.06
C GLY A 1 7.23 -0.62 -11.54
N ILE A 2 7.36 -0.28 -10.27
CA ILE A 2 6.71 0.89 -9.64
C ILE A 2 7.79 1.86 -9.13
N GLY A 3 7.42 3.13 -8.97
CA GLY A 3 8.31 4.17 -8.46
C GLY A 3 7.53 5.24 -7.70
N HIS A 4 8.25 6.04 -6.93
CA HIS A 4 7.67 7.12 -6.14
C HIS A 4 8.63 8.30 -6.07
N THR A 5 8.10 9.51 -6.26
CA THR A 5 8.83 10.76 -6.02
C THR A 5 8.28 11.39 -4.75
N ARG A 6 9.12 11.54 -3.72
CA ARG A 6 8.68 12.03 -2.41
C ARG A 6 8.70 13.56 -2.37
N TYR A 7 7.56 14.14 -2.05
CA TYR A 7 7.49 15.49 -1.51
C TYR A 7 7.64 15.39 0.02
N SER A 8 8.55 16.15 0.62
CA SER A 8 8.74 16.07 2.08
C SER A 8 7.49 16.59 2.79
N THR A 9 6.81 15.70 3.51
CA THR A 9 5.77 16.06 4.48
C THR A 9 6.43 16.35 5.84
N SER A 10 5.63 16.49 6.90
CA SER A 10 6.05 16.74 8.28
C SER A 10 7.06 15.73 8.84
N ALA A 11 7.26 14.58 8.19
CA ALA A 11 8.32 13.63 8.51
C ALA A 11 9.63 14.05 7.83
N ALA A 12 10.75 14.03 8.58
CA ALA A 12 12.08 14.43 8.11
C ALA A 12 12.45 13.84 6.72
N SER A 13 13.29 14.57 5.98
CA SER A 13 13.86 14.18 4.69
C SER A 13 14.94 13.10 4.85
N ASP A 14 14.62 12.03 5.57
CA ASP A 14 15.52 10.90 5.74
C ASP A 14 15.32 9.89 4.61
N GLU A 15 16.44 9.34 4.13
CA GLU A 15 16.50 8.29 3.11
C GLU A 15 15.67 7.05 3.50
N VAL A 16 15.54 6.79 4.80
CA VAL A 16 14.74 5.68 5.34
C VAL A 16 13.25 5.76 4.96
N ASN A 17 12.77 6.94 4.57
CA ASN A 17 11.39 7.18 4.16
C ASN A 17 11.22 7.15 2.62
N CYS A 18 12.29 6.84 1.87
CA CYS A 18 12.22 6.65 0.43
C CYS A 18 11.32 5.46 0.08
N GLN A 19 10.58 5.61 -1.01
CA GLN A 19 9.63 4.61 -1.48
C GLN A 19 10.02 4.15 -2.90
N PRO A 20 9.57 2.96 -3.35
CA PRO A 20 8.61 2.05 -2.71
C PRO A 20 9.12 1.42 -1.41
N PHE A 21 8.23 1.23 -0.43
CA PHE A 21 8.55 0.42 0.73
C PHE A 21 8.46 -1.06 0.34
N VAL A 22 9.51 -1.84 0.62
CA VAL A 22 9.63 -3.23 0.16
C VAL A 22 9.73 -4.15 1.37
N VAL A 23 8.91 -5.19 1.39
CA VAL A 23 8.93 -6.23 2.41
C VAL A 23 8.92 -7.63 1.80
N HIS A 24 9.61 -8.55 2.46
CA HIS A 24 9.50 -9.97 2.17
C HIS A 24 8.38 -10.56 3.03
N THR A 25 7.40 -11.16 2.37
CA THR A 25 6.27 -11.83 3.02
C THR A 25 6.39 -13.34 2.82
N ALA A 26 5.57 -14.12 3.53
CA ALA A 26 5.42 -15.56 3.27
C ALA A 26 4.95 -15.87 1.83
N HIS A 27 4.45 -14.86 1.12
CA HIS A 27 3.88 -14.95 -0.22
C HIS A 27 4.77 -14.31 -1.31
N GLY A 28 6.01 -13.97 -0.95
CA GLY A 28 6.95 -13.29 -1.84
C GLY A 28 7.12 -11.81 -1.51
N VAL A 29 7.78 -11.09 -2.42
CA VAL A 29 8.13 -9.68 -2.24
C VAL A 29 6.92 -8.81 -2.55
N LEU A 30 6.58 -7.92 -1.61
CA LEU A 30 5.58 -6.87 -1.79
C LEU A 30 6.31 -5.51 -1.79
N ALA A 31 6.07 -4.72 -2.84
CA ALA A 31 6.51 -3.32 -2.90
C ALA A 31 5.29 -2.40 -2.94
N VAL A 32 5.29 -1.34 -2.13
CA VAL A 32 4.18 -0.38 -2.05
C VAL A 32 4.68 1.05 -2.23
N ALA A 33 4.06 1.77 -3.16
CA ALA A 33 4.18 3.22 -3.29
C ALA A 33 2.87 3.88 -2.85
N HIS A 34 2.98 4.90 -2.01
CA HIS A 34 1.89 5.57 -1.32
C HIS A 34 2.01 7.09 -1.49
N ASN A 35 0.92 7.69 -1.97
CA ASN A 35 0.72 9.13 -1.99
C ASN A 35 -0.48 9.45 -1.10
N GLY A 36 -0.25 10.10 0.05
CA GLY A 36 -1.30 10.37 1.00
C GLY A 36 -0.81 10.55 2.43
N GLU A 37 -1.77 10.61 3.34
CA GLU A 37 -1.57 10.61 4.78
C GLU A 37 -2.71 9.83 5.44
N ILE A 38 -2.39 8.96 6.40
CA ILE A 38 -3.36 8.12 7.09
C ILE A 38 -3.89 8.88 8.31
N VAL A 39 -5.16 9.31 8.22
CA VAL A 39 -5.79 10.14 9.28
C VAL A 39 -5.86 9.43 10.64
N ASN A 40 -5.90 8.10 10.66
CA ASN A 40 -5.99 7.28 11.86
C ASN A 40 -4.71 6.45 12.11
N SER A 41 -3.55 6.93 11.67
CA SER A 41 -2.25 6.24 11.76
C SER A 41 -1.95 5.66 13.16
N ASN A 42 -2.28 6.39 14.23
CA ASN A 42 -2.10 5.92 15.61
C ASN A 42 -2.93 4.66 15.94
N SER A 43 -4.18 4.60 15.48
CA SER A 43 -5.06 3.44 15.70
C SER A 43 -4.56 2.24 14.90
N LEU A 44 -4.25 2.48 13.61
CA LEU A 44 -3.75 1.44 12.71
C LEU A 44 -2.41 0.86 13.22
N ARG A 45 -1.52 1.72 13.72
CA ARG A 45 -0.24 1.33 14.34
C ARG A 45 -0.43 0.43 15.55
N LYS A 46 -1.36 0.76 16.45
CA LYS A 46 -1.69 -0.10 17.61
C LYS A 46 -2.18 -1.48 17.17
N MET A 47 -2.99 -1.54 16.11
CA MET A 47 -3.49 -2.79 15.55
C MET A 47 -2.35 -3.63 14.93
N VAL A 48 -1.45 -3.01 14.17
CA VAL A 48 -0.27 -3.70 13.62
C VAL A 48 0.63 -4.24 14.75
N PHE A 49 0.87 -3.44 15.79
CA PHE A 49 1.66 -3.86 16.96
C PHE A 49 1.00 -5.00 17.75
N SER A 50 -0.33 -5.01 17.90
CA SER A 50 -1.03 -6.10 18.61
C SER A 50 -0.95 -7.45 17.87
N ARG A 51 -0.56 -7.43 16.59
CA ARG A 51 -0.25 -8.62 15.78
C ARG A 51 1.22 -9.04 15.83
N GLY A 52 2.04 -8.38 16.66
CA GLY A 52 3.47 -8.70 16.84
C GLY A 52 4.38 -8.16 15.73
N VAL A 53 3.89 -7.26 14.88
CA VAL A 53 4.67 -6.68 13.78
C VAL A 53 5.36 -5.40 14.25
N GLY A 54 6.69 -5.35 14.21
CA GLY A 54 7.46 -4.14 14.48
C GLY A 54 7.48 -3.17 13.29
N LEU A 55 7.70 -1.88 13.57
CA LEU A 55 7.86 -0.83 12.55
C LEU A 55 9.22 -0.16 12.75
N SER A 56 9.97 0.02 11.67
CA SER A 56 11.31 0.62 11.63
C SER A 56 11.28 2.13 11.44
N THR A 57 10.14 2.66 10.99
CA THR A 57 9.91 4.06 10.67
C THR A 57 8.58 4.55 11.25
N HIS A 58 8.42 5.87 11.21
CA HIS A 58 7.14 6.52 11.49
C HIS A 58 6.32 6.75 10.21
N SER A 59 6.75 6.22 9.06
CA SER A 59 6.08 6.47 7.78
C SER A 59 4.75 5.72 7.66
N ASP A 60 3.77 6.40 7.08
CA ASP A 60 2.48 5.80 6.71
C ASP A 60 2.66 4.69 5.67
N SER A 61 3.68 4.81 4.81
CA SER A 61 3.96 3.85 3.76
C SER A 61 4.40 2.49 4.33
N GLU A 62 5.27 2.48 5.34
CA GLU A 62 5.57 1.25 6.08
C GLU A 62 4.32 0.73 6.80
N LEU A 63 3.58 1.61 7.48
CA LEU A 63 2.41 1.21 8.24
C LEU A 63 1.33 0.53 7.36
N ILE A 64 1.01 1.10 6.20
CA ILE A 64 0.11 0.49 5.21
C ILE A 64 0.68 -0.83 4.69
N THR A 65 1.98 -0.87 4.37
CA THR A 65 2.61 -2.09 3.85
C THR A 65 2.51 -3.23 4.85
N GLN A 66 2.77 -2.95 6.13
CA GLN A 66 2.64 -3.95 7.20
C GLN A 66 1.19 -4.34 7.45
N ALA A 67 0.24 -3.39 7.37
CA ALA A 67 -1.18 -3.70 7.46
C ALA A 67 -1.66 -4.62 6.32
N LEU A 68 -1.15 -4.43 5.10
CA LEU A 68 -1.41 -5.32 3.94
C LEU A 68 -0.85 -6.73 4.14
N CYS A 69 0.21 -6.88 4.93
CA CYS A 69 0.81 -8.19 5.25
C CYS A 69 -0.01 -8.99 6.28
N LEU A 70 -0.99 -8.38 6.95
CA LEU A 70 -1.85 -9.09 7.89
C LEU A 70 -2.94 -9.88 7.17
N ASN A 71 -3.25 -11.07 7.69
CA ASN A 71 -4.33 -11.89 7.14
C ASN A 71 -5.69 -11.18 7.31
N PRO A 72 -6.58 -11.26 6.31
CA PRO A 72 -7.95 -10.76 6.45
C PRO A 72 -8.72 -11.54 7.53
N PRO A 73 -9.78 -10.96 8.13
CA PRO A 73 -10.56 -11.61 9.19
C PRO A 73 -11.16 -12.95 8.79
N GLU A 74 -11.51 -13.12 7.52
CA GLU A 74 -12.08 -14.36 6.96
C GLU A 74 -11.01 -15.46 6.77
N GLY A 75 -9.73 -15.14 6.99
CA GLY A 75 -8.62 -16.05 6.78
C GLY A 75 -8.29 -16.27 5.31
N GLU A 76 -7.37 -17.18 5.05
CA GLU A 76 -6.88 -17.51 3.71
C GLU A 76 -6.66 -19.02 3.61
N VAL A 77 -7.48 -19.69 2.81
CA VAL A 77 -7.44 -21.17 2.68
C VAL A 77 -6.56 -21.61 1.51
N ASN A 78 -6.55 -20.85 0.42
CA ASN A 78 -5.92 -21.22 -0.86
C ASN A 78 -4.73 -20.30 -1.24
N GLY A 79 -4.02 -19.81 -0.24
CA GLY A 79 -2.94 -18.83 -0.42
C GLY A 79 -3.44 -17.37 -0.33
N PRO A 80 -2.57 -16.40 -0.68
CA PRO A 80 -2.83 -14.99 -0.41
C PRO A 80 -3.97 -14.43 -1.24
N ASP A 81 -4.98 -13.85 -0.57
CA ASP A 81 -6.04 -13.09 -1.19
C ASP A 81 -5.73 -11.59 -1.07
N TRP A 82 -4.92 -11.11 -2.02
CA TRP A 82 -4.54 -9.70 -2.09
C TRP A 82 -5.74 -8.75 -2.24
N PRO A 83 -6.76 -9.03 -3.08
CA PRO A 83 -8.00 -8.25 -3.09
C PRO A 83 -8.67 -8.15 -1.71
N ALA A 84 -8.79 -9.25 -0.96
CA ALA A 84 -9.36 -9.24 0.38
C ALA A 84 -8.50 -8.45 1.37
N ARG A 85 -7.17 -8.61 1.34
CA ARG A 85 -6.21 -7.81 2.13
C ARG A 85 -6.31 -6.32 1.83
N ILE A 86 -6.37 -5.94 0.56
CA ILE A 86 -6.55 -4.56 0.11
C ILE A 86 -7.87 -4.02 0.64
N LYS A 87 -8.97 -4.76 0.48
CA LYS A 87 -10.29 -4.37 0.99
C LYS A 87 -10.28 -4.18 2.50
N GLN A 88 -9.62 -5.07 3.24
CA GLN A 88 -9.45 -4.96 4.68
C GLN A 88 -8.69 -3.69 5.06
N VAL A 89 -7.59 -3.38 4.37
CA VAL A 89 -6.84 -2.13 4.60
C VAL A 89 -7.69 -0.91 4.27
N MET A 90 -8.48 -0.94 3.20
CA MET A 90 -9.41 0.15 2.87
C MET A 90 -10.48 0.38 3.94
N GLN A 91 -10.92 -0.67 4.63
CA GLN A 91 -11.85 -0.54 5.77
C GLN A 91 -11.17 0.01 7.02
N LEU A 92 -9.92 -0.39 7.27
CA LEU A 92 -9.16 0.01 8.46
C LEU A 92 -8.54 1.42 8.33
N ALA A 93 -8.22 1.85 7.12
CA ALA A 93 -7.62 3.15 6.80
C ALA A 93 -8.59 3.92 5.88
N PRO A 94 -9.48 4.75 6.44
CA PRO A 94 -10.56 5.34 5.67
C PRO A 94 -10.08 6.40 4.66
N LEU A 95 -9.03 7.17 4.98
CA LEU A 95 -8.54 8.32 4.22
C LEU A 95 -7.09 8.66 4.60
N SER A 96 -6.30 9.39 3.78
CA SER A 96 -6.49 9.88 2.41
C SER A 96 -5.29 9.46 1.58
N TYR A 97 -5.47 8.53 0.63
CA TYR A 97 -4.37 7.91 -0.09
C TYR A 97 -4.71 7.37 -1.48
N SER A 98 -3.67 7.35 -2.33
CA SER A 98 -3.57 6.49 -3.50
C SER A 98 -2.37 5.56 -3.32
N LEU A 99 -2.54 4.28 -3.66
CA LEU A 99 -1.49 3.27 -3.58
C LEU A 99 -1.25 2.62 -4.93
N VAL A 100 0.00 2.24 -5.16
CA VAL A 100 0.36 1.22 -6.16
C VAL A 100 1.14 0.13 -5.44
N LEU A 101 0.63 -1.10 -5.52
CA LEU A 101 1.23 -2.29 -4.95
C LEU A 101 1.79 -3.15 -6.09
N MET A 102 3.01 -3.64 -5.96
CA MET A 102 3.62 -4.55 -6.91
C MET A 102 3.98 -5.86 -6.21
N LEU A 103 3.52 -6.93 -6.83
CA LEU A 103 3.89 -8.32 -6.55
C LEU A 103 4.68 -8.85 -7.75
N SER A 104 5.14 -10.09 -7.68
CA SER A 104 5.93 -10.71 -8.75
C SER A 104 5.19 -10.83 -10.09
N ASP A 105 3.88 -11.04 -10.06
CA ASP A 105 3.05 -11.36 -11.23
C ASP A 105 1.99 -10.30 -11.56
N ARG A 106 1.81 -9.28 -10.70
CA ARG A 106 0.72 -8.32 -10.82
C ARG A 106 1.02 -6.99 -10.14
N ILE A 107 0.29 -5.96 -10.57
CA ILE A 107 0.27 -4.64 -9.96
C ILE A 107 -1.17 -4.29 -9.62
N TYR A 108 -1.40 -3.84 -8.39
CA TYR A 108 -2.68 -3.28 -7.96
C TYR A 108 -2.57 -1.76 -7.82
N ALA A 109 -3.59 -1.05 -8.24
CA ALA A 109 -3.75 0.37 -7.98
C ALA A 109 -4.99 0.57 -7.11
N VAL A 110 -4.84 1.31 -6.01
CA VAL A 110 -5.88 1.48 -4.99
C VAL A 110 -6.08 2.96 -4.72
N ARG A 111 -7.33 3.38 -4.55
CA ARG A 111 -7.71 4.72 -4.14
C ARG A 111 -8.58 4.61 -2.90
N ASP A 112 -8.42 5.51 -1.94
CA ASP A 112 -9.29 5.58 -0.78
C ASP A 112 -10.76 5.75 -1.17
N SER A 113 -11.69 5.39 -0.27
CA SER A 113 -13.13 5.33 -0.54
C SER A 113 -13.77 6.65 -0.97
N TYR A 114 -13.11 7.79 -0.72
CA TYR A 114 -13.61 9.11 -1.13
C TYR A 114 -12.82 9.69 -2.30
N GLY A 115 -11.78 9.01 -2.77
CA GLY A 115 -10.97 9.44 -3.89
C GLY A 115 -10.17 10.71 -3.63
N ASN A 116 -9.69 10.96 -2.41
CA ASN A 116 -9.06 12.25 -2.10
C ASN A 116 -7.73 12.48 -2.81
N ARG A 117 -6.94 11.43 -3.04
CA ARG A 117 -5.69 11.53 -3.80
C ARG A 117 -5.93 11.11 -5.26
N PRO A 118 -5.28 11.77 -6.24
CA PRO A 118 -5.47 11.41 -7.65
C PRO A 118 -4.84 10.05 -7.95
N LEU A 119 -5.49 9.31 -8.85
CA LEU A 119 -4.98 8.08 -9.45
C LEU A 119 -5.66 7.88 -10.80
N CYS A 120 -4.88 7.64 -11.84
CA CYS A 120 -5.38 7.38 -13.18
C CYS A 120 -4.76 6.09 -13.74
N ILE A 121 -5.48 5.47 -14.68
CA ILE A 121 -5.02 4.29 -15.40
C ILE A 121 -5.07 4.56 -16.90
N GLY A 122 -4.03 4.16 -17.61
CA GLY A 122 -3.91 4.29 -19.05
C GLY A 122 -3.28 3.04 -19.65
N LYS A 123 -3.53 2.83 -20.94
CA LYS A 123 -2.95 1.73 -21.71
C LYS A 123 -2.19 2.30 -22.90
N ILE A 124 -0.96 1.85 -23.09
CA ILE A 124 -0.23 2.12 -24.33
C ILE A 124 -0.82 1.22 -25.40
N VAL A 125 -1.36 1.83 -26.45
CA VAL A 125 -1.88 1.14 -27.64
C VAL A 125 -0.89 1.30 -28.79
N PRO A 126 -0.68 0.27 -29.63
CA PRO A 126 0.10 0.42 -30.84
C PRO A 126 -0.50 1.51 -31.74
N LEU A 127 0.34 2.32 -32.40
CA LEU A 127 -0.12 3.39 -33.28
C LEU A 127 -1.08 2.91 -34.39
N ASN A 128 -1.02 1.63 -34.75
CA ASN A 128 -1.81 1.02 -35.82
C ASN A 128 -2.97 0.13 -35.33
N SER A 129 -3.28 0.10 -34.03
CA SER A 129 -4.48 -0.63 -33.58
C SER A 129 -5.74 0.10 -34.05
N LYS A 130 -6.51 -0.54 -34.93
CA LYS A 130 -7.87 -0.09 -35.25
C LYS A 130 -8.73 -0.12 -33.97
N PRO A 131 -9.66 0.83 -33.82
CA PRO A 131 -10.52 0.94 -32.64
C PRO A 131 -11.36 -0.32 -32.40
#